data_AF-A0A7U7GAV9-F1
#
_entry.id   AF-A0A7U7GAV9-F1
#
_cell.length_a   1.000
_cell.length_b   1.000
_cell.length_c   1.000
_cell.angle_alpha   90.00
_cell.angle_beta   90.00
_cell.angle_gamma   90.00
#
_symmetry.space_group_name_H-M   'P 1'
#
loop_
_entity.id
_entity.type
_entity.pdbx_description
1 polymer ?
#
loop_
_entity_poly.entity_id
_entity_poly.type
_entity_poly.pdbx_seq_one_letter_code
_entity_poly.pdbx_strand_id
1 'polypeptide(L)'
;MAIKTFEYCSLHYLNQWLTYDMGYCQALANGNNSEKLTALKNAGGFYGIARNLPSKYDEKKGLARYKPVLDIIDPLKPIQFENNLVKEILEIERRISEKYGNRSVLSLTTKFLWIKIKQPILIYDSQARIAVGTGNGALDAYYEKWRKEFKANQKEIVGVCSKLPDMNKYVVNQDVGTREYIREISDETWFHERVFDIYLWNKGNNA
;
A
#
# COMPACT_ATOMS: atom_id res chain seq x y z
N MET A 1 12.74 7.33 19.45
CA MET A 1 13.30 8.25 18.43
C MET A 1 12.30 9.38 18.20
N ALA A 2 12.70 10.50 17.60
CA ALA A 2 11.74 11.56 17.27
C ALA A 2 10.76 11.11 16.18
N ILE A 3 9.47 11.43 16.33
CA ILE A 3 8.45 11.21 15.29
C ILE A 3 8.84 12.06 14.08
N LYS A 4 8.78 11.45 12.89
CA LYS A 4 9.12 12.14 11.63
C LYS A 4 8.01 13.12 11.24
N THR A 5 8.39 14.27 10.68
CA THR A 5 7.42 15.30 10.22
C THR A 5 6.79 14.90 8.89
N PHE A 6 5.71 15.57 8.50
CA PHE A 6 5.08 15.31 7.20
C PHE A 6 5.98 15.70 6.02
N GLU A 7 6.85 16.70 6.14
CA GLU A 7 7.84 17.02 5.09
C GLU A 7 8.82 15.87 4.85
N TYR A 8 9.30 15.25 5.93
CA TYR A 8 10.14 14.05 5.80
C TYR A 8 9.35 12.92 5.14
N CYS A 9 8.13 12.66 5.62
CA CYS A 9 7.31 11.56 5.12
C CYS A 9 6.90 11.76 3.66
N SER A 10 6.65 12.99 3.21
CA SER A 10 6.25 13.29 1.84
C SER A 10 7.38 13.06 0.85
N LEU A 11 8.60 13.55 1.14
CA LEU A 11 9.76 13.29 0.31
C LEU A 11 10.17 11.81 0.35
N HIS A 12 10.08 11.18 1.52
CA HIS A 12 10.33 9.74 1.65
C HIS A 12 9.36 8.94 0.79
N TYR A 13 8.06 9.26 0.83
CA TYR A 13 7.08 8.57 0.00
C TYR A 13 7.30 8.83 -1.49
N LEU A 14 7.62 10.06 -1.89
CA LEU A 14 7.91 10.37 -3.29
C LEU A 14 9.04 9.49 -3.83
N ASN A 15 10.13 9.35 -3.08
CA ASN A 15 11.23 8.50 -3.48
C ASN A 15 10.83 7.01 -3.49
N GLN A 16 10.03 6.54 -2.53
CA GLN A 16 9.49 5.19 -2.55
C GLN A 16 8.61 4.94 -3.78
N TRP A 17 7.75 5.89 -4.14
CA TRP A 17 6.87 5.82 -5.31
C TRP A 17 7.68 5.67 -6.59
N LEU A 18 8.64 6.57 -6.81
CA LEU A 18 9.49 6.59 -8.00
C LEU A 18 10.40 5.36 -8.09
N THR A 19 10.82 4.79 -6.97
CA THR A 19 11.70 3.60 -6.96
C THR A 19 10.93 2.30 -7.14
N TYR A 20 9.74 2.18 -6.53
CA TYR A 20 9.09 0.88 -6.33
C TYR A 20 7.61 0.90 -6.71
N ASP A 21 6.78 1.65 -5.96
CA ASP A 21 5.33 1.49 -6.02
C ASP A 21 4.74 1.83 -7.39
N MET A 22 5.31 2.82 -8.10
CA MET A 22 4.89 3.18 -9.45
C MET A 22 4.99 1.98 -10.40
N GLY A 23 6.15 1.31 -10.42
CA GLY A 23 6.38 0.15 -11.27
C GLY A 23 5.47 -1.03 -10.92
N TYR A 24 5.21 -1.25 -9.63
CA TYR A 24 4.27 -2.30 -9.20
C TYR A 24 2.85 -2.00 -9.68
N CYS A 25 2.37 -0.77 -9.49
CA CYS A 25 1.03 -0.36 -9.93
C CYS A 25 0.88 -0.49 -11.46
N GLN A 26 1.87 -0.02 -12.22
CA GLN A 26 1.86 -0.11 -13.69
C GLN A 26 1.84 -1.56 -14.18
N ALA A 27 2.67 -2.43 -13.59
CA ALA A 27 2.70 -3.84 -13.94
C ALA A 27 1.36 -4.55 -13.63
N LEU A 28 0.72 -4.27 -12.50
CA LEU A 28 -0.58 -4.87 -12.15
C LEU A 28 -1.75 -4.32 -13.00
N ALA A 29 -1.65 -3.09 -13.48
CA ALA A 29 -2.65 -2.50 -14.35
C ALA A 29 -2.52 -3.02 -15.80
N ASN A 30 -1.31 -3.00 -16.35
CA ASN A 30 -1.10 -3.10 -17.80
C ASN A 30 -0.20 -4.28 -18.23
N GLY A 31 0.45 -4.95 -17.28
CA GLY A 31 1.40 -6.02 -17.59
C GLY A 31 0.73 -7.33 -18.00
N ASN A 32 1.50 -8.21 -18.63
CA ASN A 32 1.13 -9.60 -18.83
C ASN A 32 1.26 -10.41 -17.52
N ASN A 33 0.81 -11.66 -17.52
CA ASN A 33 0.84 -12.50 -16.30
C ASN A 33 2.24 -12.62 -15.68
N SER A 34 3.30 -12.72 -16.48
CA SER A 34 4.67 -12.83 -15.96
C SER A 34 5.12 -11.55 -15.25
N GLU A 35 4.81 -10.40 -15.85
CA GLU A 35 5.10 -9.08 -15.28
C GLU A 35 4.33 -8.84 -13.99
N LYS A 36 3.04 -9.19 -13.95
CA LYS A 36 2.20 -9.11 -12.74
C LYS A 36 2.75 -9.95 -11.60
N LEU A 37 3.14 -11.21 -11.87
CA LEU A 37 3.71 -12.11 -10.86
C LEU A 37 5.07 -11.59 -10.35
N THR A 38 5.89 -11.03 -11.24
CA THR A 38 7.17 -10.40 -10.89
C THR A 38 6.94 -9.18 -9.98
N ALA A 39 5.97 -8.34 -10.31
CA ALA A 39 5.59 -7.19 -9.49
C ALA A 39 5.10 -7.60 -8.10
N LEU A 40 4.23 -8.62 -8.00
CA LEU A 40 3.79 -9.15 -6.70
C LEU A 40 4.94 -9.73 -5.89
N LYS A 41 5.91 -10.37 -6.55
CA LYS A 41 7.11 -10.88 -5.88
C LYS A 41 7.98 -9.77 -5.31
N ASN A 42 8.24 -8.74 -6.10
CA ASN A 42 9.05 -7.60 -5.69
C ASN A 42 8.35 -6.80 -4.59
N ALA A 43 7.06 -6.50 -4.73
CA ALA A 43 6.24 -5.87 -3.71
C ALA A 43 6.19 -6.70 -2.41
N GLY A 44 6.03 -8.01 -2.53
CA GLY A 44 6.01 -8.91 -1.38
C GLY A 44 7.32 -8.88 -0.57
N GLY A 45 8.46 -8.76 -1.26
CA GLY A 45 9.77 -8.55 -0.65
C GLY A 45 9.90 -7.18 -0.01
N PHE A 46 9.62 -6.12 -0.77
CA PHE A 46 9.71 -4.73 -0.34
C PHE A 46 8.90 -4.45 0.94
N TYR A 47 7.64 -4.89 0.97
CA TYR A 47 6.76 -4.71 2.13
C TYR A 47 6.98 -5.72 3.26
N GLY A 48 7.93 -6.65 3.14
CA GLY A 48 8.21 -7.68 4.16
C GLY A 48 7.07 -8.67 4.40
N ILE A 49 6.18 -8.85 3.42
CA ILE A 49 4.97 -9.70 3.51
C ILE A 49 5.15 -11.07 2.83
N ALA A 50 6.24 -11.29 2.10
CA ALA A 50 6.53 -12.56 1.40
C ALA A 50 6.48 -13.79 2.33
N ARG A 51 6.95 -13.63 3.58
CA ARG A 51 6.95 -14.67 4.62
C ARG A 51 5.56 -15.22 4.97
N ASN A 52 4.50 -14.47 4.68
CA ASN A 52 3.12 -14.88 4.96
C ASN A 52 2.57 -15.87 3.93
N LEU A 53 3.24 -16.04 2.80
CA LEU A 53 2.84 -16.94 1.71
C LEU A 53 3.91 -18.03 1.52
N PRO A 54 3.93 -19.13 2.28
CA PRO A 54 4.96 -20.16 2.14
C PRO A 54 4.98 -20.81 0.75
N SER A 55 6.16 -21.10 0.20
CA SER A 55 6.31 -21.69 -1.14
C SER A 55 5.71 -23.09 -1.30
N LYS A 56 5.43 -23.77 -0.19
CA LYS A 56 4.72 -25.07 -0.19
C LYS A 56 3.29 -25.00 -0.75
N TYR A 57 2.72 -23.81 -0.88
CA TYR A 57 1.38 -23.60 -1.40
C TYR A 57 1.35 -23.11 -2.85
N ASP A 58 2.50 -22.75 -3.45
CA ASP A 58 2.61 -22.38 -4.86
C ASP A 58 3.74 -23.15 -5.57
N GLU A 59 4.99 -22.72 -5.45
CA GLU A 59 6.12 -23.26 -6.22
C GLU A 59 6.30 -24.77 -6.01
N LYS A 60 6.18 -25.27 -4.77
CA LYS A 60 6.29 -26.72 -4.50
C LYS A 60 5.07 -27.52 -4.96
N LYS A 61 4.01 -26.85 -5.42
CA LYS A 61 2.85 -27.46 -6.10
C LYS A 61 2.94 -27.32 -7.64
N GLY A 62 4.07 -26.85 -8.16
CA GLY A 62 4.26 -26.59 -9.59
C GLY A 62 3.57 -25.33 -10.11
N LEU A 63 3.10 -24.44 -9.21
CA LEU A 63 2.51 -23.16 -9.60
C LEU A 63 3.59 -22.08 -9.64
N ALA A 64 3.40 -21.06 -10.49
CA ALA A 64 4.21 -19.86 -10.39
C ALA A 64 4.02 -19.16 -9.03
N ARG A 65 5.10 -18.61 -8.48
CA ARG A 65 5.10 -17.90 -7.20
C ARG A 65 4.06 -16.78 -7.20
N TYR A 66 3.21 -16.72 -6.17
CA TYR A 66 2.06 -15.78 -6.06
C TYR A 66 0.91 -15.97 -7.07
N LYS A 67 0.91 -17.02 -7.91
CA LYS A 67 -0.19 -17.29 -8.84
C LYS A 67 -1.57 -17.36 -8.16
N PRO A 68 -1.74 -18.06 -7.01
CA PRO A 68 -3.03 -18.07 -6.31
C PRO A 68 -3.50 -16.69 -5.86
N VAL A 69 -2.58 -15.78 -5.51
CA VAL A 69 -2.93 -14.40 -5.16
C VAL A 69 -3.38 -13.64 -6.40
N LEU A 70 -2.60 -13.72 -7.49
CA LEU A 70 -2.92 -13.02 -8.73
C LEU A 70 -4.31 -13.41 -9.25
N ASP A 71 -4.64 -14.70 -9.22
CA ASP A 71 -5.95 -15.21 -9.65
C ASP A 71 -7.13 -14.65 -8.85
N ILE A 72 -6.88 -14.24 -7.60
CA ILE A 72 -7.90 -13.63 -6.74
C ILE A 72 -8.01 -12.13 -7.02
N ILE A 73 -6.88 -11.42 -7.14
CA ILE A 73 -6.86 -9.95 -7.15
C ILE A 73 -6.93 -9.33 -8.55
N ASP A 74 -6.47 -10.03 -9.59
CA ASP A 74 -6.42 -9.47 -10.94
C ASP A 74 -7.78 -9.12 -11.54
N PRO A 75 -8.85 -9.94 -11.36
CA PRO A 75 -10.17 -9.59 -11.89
C PRO A 75 -10.86 -8.47 -11.10
N LEU A 76 -10.28 -8.03 -9.98
CA LEU A 76 -10.91 -7.04 -9.12
C LEU A 76 -10.93 -5.66 -9.76
N LYS A 77 -12.02 -4.92 -9.50
CA LYS A 77 -12.27 -3.56 -9.99
C LYS A 77 -12.66 -2.64 -8.82
N PRO A 78 -12.37 -1.33 -8.91
CA PRO A 78 -12.73 -0.37 -7.86
C PRO A 78 -14.21 -0.41 -7.43
N ILE A 79 -15.13 -0.59 -8.38
CA ILE A 79 -16.59 -0.70 -8.16
C ILE A 79 -17.00 -1.75 -7.12
N GLN A 80 -16.20 -2.80 -6.91
CA GLN A 80 -16.52 -3.82 -5.91
C GLN A 80 -16.49 -3.26 -4.48
N PHE A 81 -15.73 -2.19 -4.25
CA PHE A 81 -15.46 -1.66 -2.92
C PHE A 81 -16.38 -0.52 -2.50
N GLU A 82 -17.30 -0.08 -3.36
CA GLU A 82 -18.14 1.11 -3.12
C GLU A 82 -19.14 0.93 -1.97
N ASN A 83 -19.73 -0.26 -1.81
CA ASN A 83 -20.83 -0.48 -0.87
C ASN A 83 -20.39 -1.01 0.49
N ASN A 84 -19.38 -1.89 0.53
CA ASN A 84 -18.96 -2.55 1.76
C ASN A 84 -17.46 -2.90 1.76
N LEU A 85 -16.63 -1.85 1.69
CA LEU A 85 -15.17 -1.91 1.60
C LEU A 85 -14.52 -2.93 2.54
N VAL A 86 -14.82 -2.86 3.84
CA VAL A 86 -14.18 -3.74 4.84
C VAL A 86 -14.60 -5.19 4.65
N LYS A 87 -15.89 -5.47 4.42
CA LYS A 87 -16.37 -6.82 4.16
C LYS A 87 -15.70 -7.43 2.92
N GLU A 88 -15.58 -6.68 1.84
CA GLU A 88 -14.93 -7.15 0.61
C GLU A 88 -13.44 -7.44 0.84
N ILE A 89 -12.72 -6.58 1.57
CA ILE A 89 -11.33 -6.83 1.93
C ILE A 89 -11.20 -8.13 2.75
N LEU A 90 -12.07 -8.33 3.74
CA LEU A 90 -12.05 -9.53 4.59
C LEU A 90 -12.39 -10.80 3.80
N GLU A 91 -13.30 -10.74 2.83
CA GLU A 91 -13.60 -11.86 1.95
C GLU A 91 -12.42 -12.20 1.03
N ILE A 92 -11.75 -11.19 0.48
CA ILE A 92 -10.53 -11.39 -0.31
C ILE A 92 -9.41 -11.97 0.57
N GLU A 93 -9.26 -11.48 1.79
CA GLU A 93 -8.30 -11.98 2.78
C GLU A 93 -8.54 -13.47 3.05
N ARG A 94 -9.79 -13.86 3.30
CA ARG A 94 -10.19 -15.25 3.50
C ARG A 94 -9.83 -16.12 2.30
N ARG A 95 -10.17 -15.69 1.08
CA ARG A 95 -9.85 -16.42 -0.16
C ARG A 95 -8.34 -16.61 -0.33
N ILE A 96 -7.53 -15.60 -0.03
CA ILE A 96 -6.06 -15.73 -0.07
C ILE A 96 -5.59 -16.67 1.04
N SER A 97 -6.11 -16.49 2.25
CA SER A 97 -5.77 -17.30 3.43
C SER A 97 -5.96 -18.79 3.16
N GLU A 98 -7.09 -19.19 2.58
CA GLU A 98 -7.42 -20.57 2.22
C GLU A 98 -6.41 -21.18 1.24
N LYS A 99 -5.92 -20.40 0.27
CA LYS A 99 -4.88 -20.89 -0.66
C LYS A 99 -3.54 -21.13 0.02
N TYR A 100 -3.27 -20.47 1.16
CA TYR A 100 -2.00 -20.49 1.87
C TYR A 100 -2.08 -21.14 3.27
N GLY A 101 -3.08 -22.00 3.48
CA GLY A 101 -3.20 -22.82 4.69
C GLY A 101 -3.77 -22.08 5.89
N ASN A 102 -4.78 -21.24 5.67
CA ASN A 102 -5.58 -20.56 6.69
C ASN A 102 -4.74 -19.69 7.64
N ARG A 103 -3.81 -18.92 7.06
CA ARG A 103 -2.94 -17.98 7.79
C ARG A 103 -3.55 -16.58 7.80
N SER A 104 -3.23 -15.77 8.80
CA SER A 104 -3.57 -14.34 8.76
C SER A 104 -2.77 -13.64 7.68
N VAL A 105 -3.46 -13.09 6.68
CA VAL A 105 -2.87 -12.41 5.52
C VAL A 105 -3.46 -11.02 5.30
N LEU A 106 -4.11 -10.43 6.32
CA LEU A 106 -4.77 -9.13 6.21
C LEU A 106 -3.84 -7.98 5.78
N SER A 107 -2.66 -7.87 6.40
CA SER A 107 -1.68 -6.84 6.01
C SER A 107 -1.20 -7.03 4.58
N LEU A 108 -0.98 -8.28 4.16
CA LEU A 108 -0.60 -8.61 2.80
C LEU A 108 -1.71 -8.27 1.80
N THR A 109 -2.95 -8.61 2.16
CA THR A 109 -4.13 -8.41 1.34
C THR A 109 -4.32 -6.93 1.05
N THR A 110 -4.32 -6.09 2.09
CA THR A 110 -4.48 -4.64 1.92
C THR A 110 -3.33 -3.99 1.13
N LYS A 111 -2.09 -4.47 1.28
CA LYS A 111 -0.94 -4.00 0.48
C LYS A 111 -1.07 -4.33 -0.99
N PHE A 112 -1.42 -5.57 -1.34
CA PHE A 112 -1.62 -5.96 -2.74
C PHE A 112 -2.86 -5.32 -3.36
N LEU A 113 -3.95 -5.18 -2.60
CA LEU A 113 -5.13 -4.45 -3.05
C LEU A 113 -4.82 -2.97 -3.30
N TRP A 114 -4.04 -2.33 -2.44
CA TRP A 114 -3.61 -0.95 -2.67
C TRP A 114 -2.76 -0.81 -3.96
N ILE A 115 -1.83 -1.73 -4.24
CA ILE A 115 -1.08 -1.71 -5.51
C ILE A 115 -2.00 -1.85 -6.73
N LYS A 116 -3.06 -2.67 -6.63
CA LYS A 116 -4.00 -2.92 -7.73
C LYS A 116 -5.02 -1.80 -7.94
N ILE A 117 -5.52 -1.21 -6.85
CA ILE A 117 -6.72 -0.36 -6.86
C ILE A 117 -6.44 1.04 -6.33
N LYS A 118 -5.41 1.19 -5.47
CA LYS A 118 -5.12 2.37 -4.66
C LYS A 118 -6.31 2.73 -3.77
N GLN A 119 -7.25 3.54 -4.27
CA GLN A 119 -8.41 4.00 -3.53
C GLN A 119 -9.66 3.16 -3.82
N PRO A 120 -10.46 2.83 -2.78
CA PRO A 120 -10.46 3.38 -1.42
C PRO A 120 -9.64 2.57 -0.39
N ILE A 121 -8.73 1.70 -0.82
CA ILE A 121 -8.00 0.77 0.05
C ILE A 121 -6.96 1.50 0.91
N LEU A 122 -7.02 1.30 2.23
CA LEU A 122 -5.96 1.68 3.17
C LEU A 122 -5.08 0.47 3.48
N ILE A 123 -3.77 0.68 3.56
CA ILE A 123 -2.83 -0.36 3.96
C ILE A 123 -2.98 -0.62 5.46
N TYR A 124 -3.30 -1.87 5.82
CA TYR A 124 -3.33 -2.33 7.20
C TYR A 124 -1.92 -2.78 7.62
N ASP A 125 -1.16 -1.88 8.22
CA ASP A 125 0.17 -2.16 8.76
C ASP A 125 0.15 -2.25 10.29
N SER A 126 0.97 -3.15 10.86
CA SER A 126 1.00 -3.33 12.32
C SER A 126 1.41 -2.06 13.06
N GLN A 127 2.33 -1.26 12.51
CA GLN A 127 2.76 -0.02 13.15
C GLN A 127 1.75 1.08 13.01
N ALA A 128 1.12 1.22 11.83
CA ALA A 128 0.05 2.18 11.66
C ALA A 128 -1.13 1.88 12.59
N ARG A 129 -1.50 0.60 12.73
CA ARG A 129 -2.51 0.11 13.68
C ARG A 129 -2.19 0.47 15.13
N ILE A 130 -0.94 0.28 15.56
CA ILE A 130 -0.48 0.67 16.91
C ILE A 130 -0.60 2.19 17.08
N ALA A 131 -0.17 2.96 16.08
CA ALA A 131 -0.19 4.42 16.13
C ALA A 131 -1.59 5.03 16.26
N VAL A 132 -2.61 4.39 15.67
CA VAL A 132 -4.04 4.79 15.81
C VAL A 132 -4.75 4.05 16.95
N GLY A 133 -4.05 3.19 17.69
CA GLY A 133 -4.55 2.51 18.88
C GLY A 133 -5.71 1.55 18.61
N THR A 134 -5.62 0.68 17.60
CA THR A 134 -6.63 -0.36 17.32
C THR A 134 -6.14 -1.76 17.64
N GLY A 135 -7.07 -2.66 17.96
CA GLY A 135 -6.79 -4.08 18.21
C GLY A 135 -6.32 -4.82 16.96
N ASN A 136 -5.60 -5.93 17.13
CA ASN A 136 -5.19 -6.76 16.00
C ASN A 136 -6.41 -7.41 15.34
N GLY A 137 -6.50 -7.35 14.01
CA GLY A 137 -7.63 -7.84 13.21
C GLY A 137 -8.83 -6.89 13.13
N ALA A 138 -8.84 -5.78 13.87
CA ALA A 138 -9.96 -4.85 13.91
C ALA A 138 -9.94 -3.87 12.71
N LEU A 139 -10.20 -4.37 11.50
CA LEU A 139 -10.10 -3.61 10.26
C LEU A 139 -11.06 -2.43 10.21
N ASP A 140 -12.33 -2.61 10.61
CA ASP A 140 -13.33 -1.52 10.65
C ASP A 140 -12.87 -0.37 11.55
N ALA A 141 -12.51 -0.68 12.79
CA ALA A 141 -12.03 0.30 13.75
C ALA A 141 -10.73 0.97 13.27
N TYR A 142 -9.86 0.23 12.58
CA TYR A 142 -8.66 0.79 11.96
C TYR A 142 -9.01 1.83 10.90
N TYR A 143 -9.91 1.50 9.96
CA TYR A 143 -10.34 2.43 8.91
C TYR A 143 -10.97 3.69 9.50
N GLU A 144 -11.85 3.54 10.50
CA GLU A 144 -12.49 4.67 11.17
C GLU A 144 -11.47 5.62 11.83
N LYS A 145 -10.59 5.08 12.69
CA LYS A 145 -9.60 5.88 13.41
C LYS A 145 -8.57 6.49 12.48
N TRP A 146 -8.08 5.72 11.51
CA TRP A 146 -7.16 6.21 10.48
C TRP A 146 -7.77 7.39 9.72
N ARG A 147 -9.02 7.26 9.25
CA ARG A 147 -9.70 8.33 8.48
C ARG A 147 -9.91 9.59 9.33
N LYS A 148 -10.26 9.41 10.60
CA LYS A 148 -10.40 10.51 11.55
C LYS A 148 -9.08 11.26 11.76
N GLU A 149 -7.98 10.54 12.01
CA GLU A 149 -6.66 11.17 12.18
C GLU A 149 -6.15 11.79 10.87
N PHE A 150 -6.34 11.14 9.72
CA PHE A 150 -5.98 11.70 8.42
C PHE A 150 -6.70 13.02 8.17
N LYS A 151 -8.03 13.07 8.40
CA LYS A 151 -8.83 14.29 8.25
C LYS A 151 -8.33 15.43 9.14
N ALA A 152 -7.86 15.12 10.35
CA ALA A 152 -7.30 16.13 11.25
C ALA A 152 -5.98 16.73 10.74
N ASN A 153 -5.18 15.94 9.99
CA ASN A 153 -3.86 16.35 9.48
C ASN A 153 -3.88 16.72 7.98
N GLN A 154 -5.02 16.58 7.30
CA GLN A 154 -5.12 16.67 5.84
C GLN A 154 -4.60 18.00 5.28
N LYS A 155 -4.93 19.13 5.93
CA LYS A 155 -4.48 20.46 5.48
C LYS A 155 -2.96 20.58 5.49
N GLU A 156 -2.31 20.06 6.52
CA GLU A 156 -0.85 20.08 6.65
C GLU A 156 -0.21 19.17 5.59
N ILE A 157 -0.74 17.96 5.42
CA ILE A 157 -0.26 17.00 4.42
C ILE A 157 -0.33 17.57 3.00
N VAL A 158 -1.47 18.17 2.63
CA VAL A 158 -1.64 18.87 1.33
C VAL A 158 -0.65 20.04 1.22
N GLY A 159 -0.49 20.81 2.29
CA GLY A 159 0.44 21.93 2.34
C GLY A 159 1.90 21.53 2.12
N VAL A 160 2.34 20.37 2.64
CA VAL A 160 3.70 19.87 2.39
C VAL A 160 3.86 19.19 1.03
N CYS A 161 2.82 18.51 0.53
CA CYS A 161 2.89 17.82 -0.77
C CYS A 161 2.93 18.82 -1.94
N SER A 162 2.23 19.96 -1.83
CA SER A 162 2.26 21.01 -2.86
C SER A 162 3.65 21.61 -3.12
N LYS A 163 4.61 21.43 -2.20
CA LYS A 163 6.01 21.87 -2.32
C LYS A 163 6.92 20.83 -2.99
N LEU A 164 6.49 19.57 -3.11
CA LEU A 164 7.31 18.50 -3.68
C LEU A 164 7.79 18.76 -5.12
N PRO A 165 7.04 19.42 -6.02
CA PRO A 165 7.52 19.73 -7.36
C PRO A 165 8.80 20.58 -7.37
N ASP A 166 9.01 21.41 -6.36
CA ASP A 166 10.23 22.22 -6.20
C ASP A 166 11.45 21.39 -5.76
N MET A 167 11.21 20.15 -5.30
CA MET A 167 12.25 19.23 -4.85
C MET A 167 12.69 18.23 -5.94
N ASN A 168 12.25 18.40 -7.19
CA ASN A 168 12.51 17.46 -8.28
C ASN A 168 14.00 17.14 -8.50
N LYS A 169 14.91 18.07 -8.20
CA LYS A 169 16.37 17.84 -8.29
C LYS A 169 16.93 16.87 -7.25
N TYR A 170 16.15 16.55 -6.22
CA TYR A 170 16.56 15.69 -5.10
C TYR A 170 15.89 14.31 -5.13
N VAL A 171 15.14 13.99 -6.19
CA VAL A 171 14.46 12.70 -6.31
C VAL A 171 15.40 11.63 -6.88
N VAL A 172 15.13 10.38 -6.51
CA VAL A 172 15.91 9.19 -6.87
C VAL A 172 16.01 8.92 -8.39
N ASN A 173 15.02 9.36 -9.17
CA ASN A 173 14.99 9.20 -10.63
C ASN A 173 14.45 10.48 -11.26
N GLN A 174 15.35 11.32 -11.78
CA GLN A 174 15.00 12.63 -12.35
C GLN A 174 14.38 12.52 -13.76
N ASP A 175 14.59 11.42 -14.46
CA ASP A 175 14.02 11.19 -15.80
C ASP A 175 12.50 10.99 -15.73
N VAL A 176 12.05 10.32 -14.66
CA VAL A 176 10.62 10.11 -14.38
C VAL A 176 10.07 11.19 -13.45
N GLY A 177 10.83 11.56 -12.42
CA GLY A 177 10.47 12.55 -11.40
C GLY A 177 10.59 13.98 -11.90
N THR A 178 9.98 14.31 -13.03
CA THR A 178 9.90 15.68 -13.54
C THR A 178 9.05 16.53 -12.60
N ARG A 179 9.22 17.86 -12.66
CA ARG A 179 8.43 18.80 -11.84
C ARG A 179 6.93 18.63 -12.11
N GLU A 180 6.56 18.42 -13.37
CA GLU A 180 5.19 18.26 -13.83
C GLU A 180 4.59 16.95 -13.32
N TYR A 181 5.33 15.84 -13.46
CA TYR A 181 4.87 14.54 -12.98
C TYR A 181 4.72 14.53 -11.46
N ILE A 182 5.68 15.09 -10.72
CA ILE A 182 5.61 15.20 -9.26
C ILE A 182 4.37 16.01 -8.85
N ARG A 183 4.07 17.12 -9.53
CA ARG A 183 2.87 17.91 -9.26
C ARG A 183 1.61 17.06 -9.43
N GLU A 184 1.48 16.38 -10.56
CA GLU A 184 0.33 15.53 -10.86
C GLU A 184 0.10 14.50 -9.75
N ILE A 185 1.12 13.70 -9.41
CA ILE A 185 0.93 12.62 -8.43
C ILE A 185 0.81 13.12 -6.99
N SER A 186 1.45 14.25 -6.64
CA SER A 186 1.43 14.75 -5.26
C SER A 186 0.14 15.49 -4.91
N ASP A 187 -0.63 15.93 -5.92
CA ASP A 187 -1.97 16.49 -5.73
C ASP A 187 -3.04 15.40 -5.53
N GLU A 188 -2.73 14.13 -5.82
CA GLU A 188 -3.66 13.02 -5.69
C GLU A 188 -3.97 12.65 -4.25
N THR A 189 -5.23 12.30 -3.98
CA THR A 189 -5.64 11.91 -2.62
C THR A 189 -4.91 10.66 -2.15
N TRP A 190 -4.72 9.66 -3.01
CA TRP A 190 -4.00 8.43 -2.65
C TRP A 190 -2.56 8.72 -2.23
N PHE A 191 -1.92 9.75 -2.78
CA PHE A 191 -0.56 10.12 -2.42
C PHE A 191 -0.52 10.69 -1.00
N HIS A 192 -1.43 11.61 -0.69
CA HIS A 192 -1.60 12.17 0.66
C HIS A 192 -1.86 11.07 1.72
N GLU A 193 -2.70 10.08 1.40
CA GLU A 193 -2.98 8.95 2.28
C GLU A 193 -1.69 8.15 2.58
N ARG A 194 -0.82 7.97 1.57
CA ARG A 194 0.43 7.23 1.74
C ARG A 194 1.51 7.99 2.50
N VAL A 195 1.56 9.32 2.36
CA VAL A 195 2.35 10.18 3.25
C VAL A 195 1.92 9.99 4.70
N PHE A 196 0.61 9.94 4.95
CA PHE A 196 0.07 9.70 6.28
C PHE A 196 0.39 8.29 6.80
N ASP A 197 0.34 7.26 5.95
CA ASP A 197 0.73 5.90 6.32
C ASP A 197 2.20 5.81 6.78
N ILE A 198 3.12 6.52 6.11
CA ILE A 198 4.54 6.58 6.52
C ILE A 198 4.68 7.32 7.86
N TYR A 199 3.94 8.41 8.06
CA TYR A 199 3.90 9.10 9.34
C TYR A 199 3.43 8.16 10.46
N LEU A 200 2.32 7.46 10.27
CA LEU A 200 1.78 6.52 11.25
C LEU A 200 2.75 5.35 11.51
N TRP A 201 3.41 4.83 10.48
CA TRP A 201 4.43 3.79 10.65
C TRP A 201 5.58 4.25 11.55
N ASN A 202 6.07 5.48 11.37
CA ASN A 202 7.09 6.07 12.24
C ASN A 202 6.57 6.35 13.65
N LYS A 203 5.32 6.81 13.80
CA LYS A 203 4.68 7.03 15.10
C LYS A 203 4.55 5.73 15.88
N GLY A 204 4.09 4.65 15.24
CA GLY A 204 3.90 3.34 15.86
C GLY A 204 5.21 2.63 16.25
N ASN A 205 6.28 2.83 15.49
CA ASN A 205 7.62 2.36 15.87
C ASN A 205 8.18 3.03 17.14
N ASN A 206 7.62 4.16 17.56
CA ASN A 206 8.04 4.90 18.75
C ASN A 206 7.08 4.73 19.95
N ALA A 207 6.00 3.95 19.79
CA ALA A 207 5.01 3.67 20.84
C ALA A 207 5.33 2.36 21.56
#